data_AF-A0A6P3XET0-F1
#
_entry.id   AF-A0A6P3XET0-F1
#
_cell.length_a   1.000
_cell.length_b   1.000
_cell.length_c   1.000
_cell.angle_alpha   90.00
_cell.angle_beta   90.00
_cell.angle_gamma   90.00
#
_symmetry.space_group_name_H-M   'P 1'
#
loop_
_entity.id
_entity.type
_entity.pdbx_description
1 polymer ?
#
loop_
_entity_poly.entity_id
_entity_poly.type
_entity_poly.pdbx_seq_one_letter_code
_entity_poly.pdbx_strand_id
1 'polypeptide(L)'
;MSSIIIPLIIAAVLAVQLFSYDDGLRRSLKELSRSLGVKNVLIARIWKCIFATTKLTSDAHKLKDTLAIMALPPLFSCHFPTYVKDCSNNEVDVFWYHPEFTQSRYPPGQEISNACTLICLLVAVRISREHLLIYDVEKCPRLNVIVAEAMIEGNETHAWLIEKKLISNPYLSTEEALKYGGKSLDTLKEWKFKIFLEEIGTSLCKNINAFLHEWYKAPESHILFMLLITCGRTILLIFQDTYKVTLFDSHSHSTVNNANRGLAIAQAPIDKLESLCDWYTQDVLKNCYNIQANKYELAFLYSCGHSCECHSCYKV
;
A
#
# COMPACT_ATOMS: atom_id res chain seq x y z
N MET A 1 -9.05 -13.02 43.34
CA MET A 1 -8.54 -13.38 41.99
C MET A 1 -7.93 -12.21 41.21
N SER A 2 -7.97 -10.97 41.70
CA SER A 2 -7.51 -9.78 40.97
C SER A 2 -6.10 -9.26 41.32
N SER A 3 -5.45 -9.76 42.38
CA SER A 3 -4.13 -9.23 42.80
C SER A 3 -2.92 -9.87 42.10
N ILE A 4 -3.10 -10.99 41.38
CA ILE A 4 -2.01 -11.74 40.73
C ILE A 4 -1.89 -11.37 39.23
N ILE A 5 -2.97 -10.89 38.61
CA ILE A 5 -3.02 -10.61 37.17
C ILE A 5 -2.19 -9.36 36.80
N ILE A 6 -2.22 -8.33 37.65
CA ILE A 6 -1.51 -7.07 37.38
C ILE A 6 0.02 -7.26 37.45
N PRO A 7 0.60 -7.96 38.45
CA PRO A 7 2.02 -8.31 38.45
C PRO A 7 2.43 -9.17 37.24
N LEU A 8 1.58 -10.10 36.80
CA LEU A 8 1.86 -10.93 35.62
C LEU A 8 1.88 -10.13 34.31
N ILE A 9 0.97 -9.15 34.18
CA ILE A 9 0.93 -8.26 33.01
C ILE A 9 2.17 -7.35 33.01
N ILE A 10 2.54 -6.79 34.16
CA ILE A 10 3.75 -5.96 34.28
C ILE A 10 5.01 -6.78 33.99
N ALA A 11 5.11 -8.01 34.50
CA ALA A 11 6.22 -8.91 34.20
C ALA A 11 6.27 -9.31 32.71
N ALA A 12 5.12 -9.53 32.07
CA ALA A 12 5.05 -9.83 30.64
C ALA A 12 5.43 -8.62 29.77
N VAL A 13 5.04 -7.41 30.17
CA VAL A 13 5.41 -6.16 29.48
C VAL A 13 6.92 -5.90 29.63
N LEU A 14 7.48 -6.07 30.83
CA LEU A 14 8.92 -5.96 31.08
C LEU A 14 9.73 -7.04 30.35
N ALA A 15 9.23 -8.28 30.28
CA ALA A 15 9.87 -9.35 29.53
C ALA A 15 9.86 -9.10 28.02
N VAL A 16 8.80 -8.52 27.45
CA VAL A 16 8.73 -8.14 26.04
C VAL A 16 9.67 -6.97 25.71
N GLN A 17 9.84 -6.03 26.65
CA GLN A 17 10.81 -4.92 26.49
C GLN A 17 12.27 -5.38 26.62
N LEU A 18 12.55 -6.37 27.47
CA LEU A 18 13.91 -6.88 27.68
C LEU A 18 14.33 -7.98 26.69
N PHE A 19 13.38 -8.67 26.06
CA PHE A 19 13.63 -9.74 25.10
C PHE A 19 12.97 -9.46 23.74
N SER A 20 13.29 -8.32 23.14
CA SER A 20 13.20 -8.24 21.68
C SER A 20 14.45 -8.92 21.11
N TYR A 21 14.24 -9.88 20.20
CA TYR A 21 15.20 -10.84 19.64
C TYR A 21 15.31 -12.20 20.33
N ASP A 22 14.20 -12.95 20.47
CA ASP A 22 14.30 -14.41 20.38
C ASP A 22 12.94 -15.08 20.03
N ASP A 23 12.97 -16.03 19.10
CA ASP A 23 11.85 -16.92 18.74
C ASP A 23 11.42 -17.83 19.90
N GLY A 24 12.28 -18.00 20.92
CA GLY A 24 11.99 -18.73 22.14
C GLY A 24 10.82 -18.16 22.94
N LEU A 25 10.73 -16.84 23.07
CA LEU A 25 9.69 -16.16 23.86
C LEU A 25 8.28 -16.41 23.28
N ARG A 26 8.20 -16.51 21.95
CA ARG A 26 6.95 -16.75 21.22
C ARG A 26 6.40 -18.16 21.43
N ARG A 27 7.28 -19.15 21.61
CA ARG A 27 6.92 -20.53 21.97
C ARG A 27 6.46 -20.62 23.42
N SER A 28 7.20 -20.01 24.35
CA SER A 28 6.84 -20.02 25.77
C SER A 28 5.50 -19.32 26.06
N LEU A 29 5.19 -18.22 25.36
CA LEU A 29 3.90 -17.53 25.52
C LEU A 29 2.71 -18.31 24.92
N LYS A 30 2.91 -19.06 23.83
CA LYS A 30 1.89 -19.96 23.28
C LYS A 30 1.63 -21.16 24.20
N GLU A 31 2.66 -21.69 24.84
CA GLU A 31 2.53 -22.75 25.85
C GLU A 31 1.83 -22.25 27.11
N LEU A 32 2.18 -21.05 27.59
CA LEU A 32 1.52 -20.41 28.73
C LEU A 32 0.03 -20.12 28.43
N SER A 33 -0.30 -19.65 27.22
CA SER A 33 -1.68 -19.43 26.78
C SER A 33 -2.50 -20.72 26.69
N ARG A 34 -1.89 -21.82 26.24
CA ARG A 34 -2.51 -23.15 26.24
C ARG A 34 -2.72 -23.68 27.65
N SER A 35 -1.75 -23.50 28.54
CA SER A 35 -1.81 -23.88 29.96
C SER A 35 -2.90 -23.12 30.72
N LEU A 36 -3.13 -21.84 30.38
CA LEU A 36 -4.08 -20.97 31.08
C LEU A 36 -5.48 -20.91 30.44
N GLY A 37 -5.73 -21.66 29.34
CA GLY A 37 -7.05 -21.73 28.68
C GLY A 37 -7.51 -20.42 28.03
N VAL A 38 -6.59 -19.50 27.75
CA VAL A 38 -6.89 -18.15 27.27
C VAL A 38 -7.05 -18.14 25.74
N LYS A 39 -8.23 -17.74 25.24
CA LYS A 39 -8.52 -17.63 23.79
C LYS A 39 -7.66 -16.55 23.12
N ASN A 40 -7.25 -16.77 21.87
CA ASN A 40 -6.42 -15.88 21.02
C ASN A 40 -6.87 -14.40 20.99
N VAL A 41 -8.15 -14.13 21.24
CA VAL A 41 -8.74 -12.79 21.31
C VAL A 41 -8.16 -11.96 22.47
N LEU A 42 -7.79 -12.58 23.60
CA LEU A 42 -7.20 -11.86 24.74
C LEU A 42 -5.74 -11.46 24.44
N ILE A 43 -5.00 -12.27 23.68
CA ILE A 43 -3.64 -11.94 23.24
C ILE A 43 -3.65 -10.72 22.31
N ALA A 44 -4.59 -10.66 21.37
CA ALA A 44 -4.77 -9.50 20.49
C ALA A 44 -5.15 -8.22 21.28
N ARG A 45 -5.95 -8.35 22.34
CA ARG A 45 -6.28 -7.25 23.26
C ARG A 45 -5.10 -6.79 24.10
N ILE A 46 -4.27 -7.72 24.59
CA ILE A 46 -3.04 -7.40 25.32
C ILE A 46 -2.08 -6.62 24.41
N TRP A 47 -1.92 -7.04 23.14
CA TRP A 47 -1.14 -6.29 22.14
C TRP A 47 -1.69 -4.87 21.90
N LYS A 48 -3.02 -4.72 21.78
CA LYS A 48 -3.67 -3.40 21.71
C LYS A 48 -3.41 -2.53 22.96
N CYS A 49 -3.39 -3.12 24.16
CA CYS A 49 -3.11 -2.40 25.41
C CYS A 49 -1.65 -1.98 25.55
N ILE A 50 -0.70 -2.82 25.11
CA ILE A 50 0.73 -2.51 25.09
C ILE A 50 1.01 -1.32 24.15
N PHE A 51 0.35 -1.27 22.99
CA PHE A 51 0.43 -0.14 22.06
C PHE A 51 -0.24 1.15 22.56
N ALA A 52 -1.26 1.02 23.44
CA ALA A 52 -1.92 2.19 24.02
C ALA A 52 -1.12 2.81 25.19
N THR A 53 -0.31 2.03 25.90
CA THR A 53 0.44 2.51 27.08
C THR A 53 1.78 3.17 26.75
N THR A 54 2.34 2.94 25.57
CA THR A 54 3.52 3.68 25.06
C THR A 54 3.24 5.15 24.73
N LYS A 55 1.99 5.62 24.87
CA LYS A 55 1.57 7.01 24.59
C LYS A 55 1.58 7.93 25.83
N LEU A 56 2.01 7.45 26.99
CA LEU A 56 2.02 8.22 28.24
C LEU A 56 3.37 8.10 28.97
N THR A 57 4.39 8.81 28.50
CA THR A 57 5.43 9.39 29.36
C THR A 57 6.07 10.59 28.65
N SER A 58 6.05 11.75 29.31
CA SER A 58 6.61 13.01 28.82
C SER A 58 8.09 13.08 29.15
N ASP A 59 8.94 12.89 28.14
CA ASP A 59 10.29 13.48 28.04
C ASP A 59 10.71 13.44 26.56
N ALA A 60 9.98 14.24 25.78
CA ALA A 60 9.75 14.02 24.36
C ALA A 60 10.74 14.70 23.40
N HIS A 61 11.82 15.31 23.88
CA HIS A 61 12.70 16.10 22.99
C HIS A 61 14.08 15.50 22.71
N LYS A 62 14.60 14.62 23.57
CA LYS A 62 15.85 13.87 23.31
C LYS A 62 15.63 12.43 22.89
N LEU A 63 14.46 11.86 23.20
CA LEU A 63 14.07 10.52 22.74
C LEU A 63 13.55 10.52 21.30
N LYS A 64 13.07 11.64 20.75
CA LYS A 64 12.45 11.71 19.41
C LYS A 64 13.43 11.33 18.30
N ASP A 65 14.69 11.73 18.44
CA ASP A 65 15.74 11.45 17.45
C ASP A 65 16.33 10.03 17.61
N THR A 66 16.07 9.36 18.73
CA THR A 66 16.53 7.97 19.01
C THR A 66 15.40 6.93 18.94
N LEU A 67 14.13 7.31 19.10
CA LEU A 67 12.93 6.45 18.86
C LEU A 67 12.41 6.52 17.43
N ALA A 68 12.98 7.39 16.60
CA ALA A 68 12.95 7.23 15.15
C ALA A 68 13.82 6.04 14.67
N ILE A 69 14.28 5.17 15.58
CA ILE A 69 14.54 3.75 15.29
C ILE A 69 13.17 3.11 14.99
N MET A 70 12.77 3.36 13.75
CA MET A 70 11.73 2.78 12.92
C MET A 70 11.03 1.57 13.55
N ALA A 71 9.86 1.79 14.15
CA ALA A 71 8.91 0.69 14.32
C ALA A 71 8.54 0.22 12.90
N LEU A 72 9.19 -0.85 12.43
CA LEU A 72 8.86 -1.45 11.15
C LEU A 72 7.38 -1.87 11.15
N PRO A 73 6.70 -1.87 10.00
CA PRO A 73 5.33 -2.35 9.91
C PRO A 73 5.20 -3.77 10.48
N PRO A 74 4.03 -4.16 11.02
CA PRO A 74 3.83 -5.48 11.60
C PRO A 74 4.40 -6.62 10.75
N LEU A 75 5.09 -7.57 11.39
CA LEU A 75 5.74 -8.73 10.76
C LEU A 75 6.98 -8.44 9.90
N PHE A 76 7.36 -7.19 9.66
CA PHE A 76 8.62 -6.92 8.97
C PHE A 76 9.79 -7.50 9.77
N SER A 77 10.58 -8.31 9.07
CA SER A 77 11.74 -9.02 9.61
C SER A 77 12.75 -9.21 8.48
N CYS A 78 13.89 -9.85 8.75
CA CYS A 78 14.82 -10.23 7.69
C CYS A 78 14.21 -11.18 6.64
N HIS A 79 13.03 -11.75 6.89
CA HIS A 79 12.34 -12.71 6.02
C HIS A 79 10.98 -12.22 5.52
N PHE A 80 10.57 -10.99 5.79
CA PHE A 80 9.28 -10.47 5.32
C PHE A 80 9.31 -8.95 5.13
N PRO A 81 8.74 -8.42 4.03
CA PRO A 81 8.08 -9.18 2.96
C PRO A 81 9.07 -9.80 1.97
N THR A 82 8.85 -11.07 1.60
CA THR A 82 9.59 -11.74 0.51
C THR A 82 8.84 -11.63 -0.81
N TYR A 83 9.56 -11.77 -1.92
CA TYR A 83 8.99 -11.86 -3.26
C TYR A 83 9.72 -12.91 -4.09
N VAL A 84 9.08 -13.34 -5.18
CA VAL A 84 9.73 -14.04 -6.29
C VAL A 84 9.80 -13.08 -7.46
N LYS A 85 11.01 -12.90 -8.00
CA LYS A 85 11.22 -12.12 -9.21
C LYS A 85 10.98 -13.01 -10.44
N ASP A 86 10.23 -12.47 -11.38
CA ASP A 86 9.99 -13.03 -12.72
C ASP A 86 10.28 -11.95 -13.76
N CYS A 87 10.42 -12.33 -15.03
CA CYS A 87 10.61 -11.40 -16.12
C CYS A 87 9.67 -11.74 -17.29
N SER A 88 8.71 -10.87 -17.57
CA SER A 88 7.81 -11.05 -18.71
C SER A 88 8.44 -10.49 -19.98
N ASN A 89 8.52 -11.33 -21.02
CA ASN A 89 9.08 -11.02 -22.33
C ASN A 89 10.50 -10.42 -22.32
N ASN A 90 11.30 -10.64 -21.27
CA ASN A 90 12.60 -10.00 -21.03
C ASN A 90 12.55 -8.46 -20.97
N GLU A 91 11.38 -7.86 -20.79
CA GLU A 91 11.17 -6.41 -20.84
C GLU A 91 10.51 -5.84 -19.58
N VAL A 92 9.81 -6.69 -18.81
CA VAL A 92 9.10 -6.29 -17.60
C VAL A 92 9.59 -7.13 -16.42
N ASP A 93 10.26 -6.49 -15.47
CA ASP A 93 10.61 -7.12 -14.19
C ASP A 93 9.37 -7.15 -13.30
N VAL A 94 9.01 -8.34 -12.80
CA VAL A 94 7.81 -8.55 -11.98
C VAL A 94 8.17 -9.14 -10.63
N PHE A 95 7.70 -8.51 -9.57
CA PHE A 95 7.94 -8.88 -8.18
C PHE A 95 6.63 -9.38 -7.58
N TRP A 96 6.49 -10.71 -7.49
CA TRP A 96 5.34 -11.36 -6.89
C TRP A 96 5.57 -11.59 -5.40
N TYR A 97 4.89 -10.81 -4.56
CA TYR A 97 5.12 -10.85 -3.12
C TYR A 97 4.50 -12.08 -2.43
N HIS A 98 4.89 -12.29 -1.18
CA HIS A 98 4.32 -13.31 -0.30
C HIS A 98 2.78 -13.19 -0.22
N PRO A 99 2.01 -14.30 -0.21
CA PRO A 99 0.54 -14.26 -0.20
C PRO A 99 -0.09 -13.43 0.93
N GLU A 100 0.57 -13.41 2.09
CA GLU A 100 0.12 -12.63 3.25
C GLU A 100 0.38 -11.12 3.12
N PHE A 101 1.14 -10.68 2.11
CA PHE A 101 1.39 -9.27 1.82
C PHE A 101 0.47 -8.81 0.70
N THR A 102 -0.80 -8.59 1.05
CA THR A 102 -1.87 -8.11 0.15
C THR A 102 -2.83 -7.21 0.92
N GLN A 103 -3.61 -6.39 0.23
CA GLN A 103 -4.61 -5.53 0.89
C GLN A 103 -5.61 -6.31 1.73
N SER A 104 -5.92 -7.56 1.38
CA SER A 104 -6.95 -8.34 2.07
C SER A 104 -6.40 -9.16 3.26
N ARG A 105 -5.07 -9.35 3.35
CA ARG A 105 -4.45 -10.15 4.42
C ARG A 105 -3.48 -9.36 5.30
N TYR A 106 -3.08 -8.18 4.87
CA TYR A 106 -2.14 -7.31 5.59
C TYR A 106 -2.82 -6.03 6.09
N PRO A 107 -2.61 -5.65 7.37
CA PRO A 107 -1.93 -6.41 8.43
C PRO A 107 -2.68 -7.70 8.80
N PRO A 108 -2.02 -8.65 9.51
CA PRO A 108 -2.62 -9.95 9.85
C PRO A 108 -3.96 -9.84 10.57
N GLY A 109 -4.89 -10.71 10.21
CA GLY A 109 -6.24 -10.73 10.77
C GLY A 109 -7.26 -9.95 9.94
N GLN A 110 -6.88 -9.48 8.75
CA GLN A 110 -7.81 -9.03 7.73
C GLN A 110 -8.31 -10.20 6.87
N GLU A 111 -9.54 -10.08 6.35
CA GLU A 111 -10.16 -11.09 5.48
C GLU A 111 -10.41 -10.56 4.06
N ILE A 112 -11.20 -9.49 3.94
CA ILE A 112 -11.60 -8.88 2.67
C ILE A 112 -11.43 -7.37 2.79
N SER A 113 -10.82 -6.76 1.77
CA SER A 113 -10.65 -5.31 1.69
C SER A 113 -10.96 -4.83 0.27
N ASN A 114 -11.74 -3.74 0.20
CA ASN A 114 -12.04 -2.99 -1.03
C ASN A 114 -11.35 -1.62 -1.02
N ALA A 115 -10.26 -1.46 -0.25
CA ALA A 115 -9.57 -0.19 -0.05
C ALA A 115 -8.54 0.18 -1.13
N CYS A 116 -8.47 -0.55 -2.25
CA CYS A 116 -7.41 -0.42 -3.26
C CYS A 116 -7.17 1.03 -3.75
N THR A 117 -8.22 1.81 -3.99
CA THR A 117 -8.09 3.23 -4.37
C THR A 117 -7.40 4.07 -3.29
N LEU A 118 -7.81 3.91 -2.02
CA LEU A 118 -7.16 4.59 -0.89
C LEU A 118 -5.70 4.16 -0.74
N ILE A 119 -5.43 2.86 -0.84
CA ILE A 119 -4.07 2.32 -0.73
C ILE A 119 -3.17 2.90 -1.82
N CYS A 120 -3.64 2.95 -3.08
CA CYS A 120 -2.88 3.54 -4.18
C CYS A 120 -2.55 5.02 -3.94
N LEU A 121 -3.52 5.82 -3.49
CA LEU A 121 -3.29 7.23 -3.15
C LEU A 121 -2.31 7.40 -1.98
N LEU A 122 -2.41 6.54 -0.96
CA LEU A 122 -1.54 6.55 0.21
C LEU A 122 -0.11 6.12 -0.12
N VAL A 123 0.08 5.21 -1.08
CA VAL A 123 1.40 4.88 -1.65
C VAL A 123 1.94 6.10 -2.41
N ALA A 124 1.15 6.69 -3.30
CA ALA A 124 1.56 7.84 -4.11
C ALA A 124 2.02 9.03 -3.24
N VAL A 125 1.22 9.41 -2.23
CA VAL A 125 1.57 10.57 -1.39
C VAL A 125 2.80 10.33 -0.54
N ARG A 126 3.03 9.09 -0.08
CA ARG A 126 4.23 8.74 0.68
C ARG A 126 5.48 8.75 -0.19
N ILE A 127 5.41 8.22 -1.40
CA ILE A 127 6.50 8.29 -2.39
C ILE A 127 6.88 9.75 -2.63
N SER A 128 5.88 10.61 -2.86
CA SER A 128 6.12 12.04 -3.07
C SER A 128 6.74 12.71 -1.85
N ARG A 129 6.12 12.54 -0.68
CA ARG A 129 6.54 13.18 0.59
C ARG A 129 7.96 12.80 0.99
N GLU A 130 8.35 11.56 0.71
CA GLU A 130 9.69 11.06 1.03
C GLU A 130 10.69 11.24 -0.11
N HIS A 131 10.28 11.87 -1.21
CA HIS A 131 11.07 12.03 -2.42
C HIS A 131 11.72 10.70 -2.89
N LEU A 132 10.96 9.59 -2.77
CA LEU A 132 11.49 8.26 -3.02
C LEU A 132 11.65 8.02 -4.53
N LEU A 133 12.89 7.88 -4.99
CA LEU A 133 13.20 7.49 -6.37
C LEU A 133 13.29 5.96 -6.49
N ILE A 134 12.39 5.37 -7.28
CA ILE A 134 12.31 3.92 -7.48
C ILE A 134 13.10 3.55 -8.75
N TYR A 135 14.43 3.53 -8.65
CA TYR A 135 15.29 3.11 -9.76
C TYR A 135 15.29 1.59 -9.96
N ASP A 136 15.25 0.83 -8.86
CA ASP A 136 15.29 -0.62 -8.83
C ASP A 136 14.51 -1.08 -7.59
N VAL A 137 13.46 -1.88 -7.81
CA VAL A 137 12.57 -2.36 -6.74
C VAL A 137 13.36 -3.21 -5.73
N GLU A 138 14.32 -4.02 -6.19
CA GLU A 138 15.11 -4.91 -5.32
C GLU A 138 15.97 -4.11 -4.33
N LYS A 139 16.45 -2.94 -4.77
CA LYS A 139 17.31 -2.04 -4.00
C LYS A 139 16.53 -0.96 -3.26
N CYS A 140 15.20 -1.04 -3.24
CA CYS A 140 14.32 -0.05 -2.63
C CYS A 140 13.49 -0.64 -1.48
N PRO A 141 14.12 -1.08 -0.36
CA PRO A 141 13.38 -1.66 0.77
C PRO A 141 12.39 -0.66 1.40
N ARG A 142 12.61 0.65 1.22
CA ARG A 142 11.68 1.68 1.70
C ARG A 142 10.32 1.60 1.00
N LEU A 143 10.28 1.20 -0.27
CA LEU A 143 9.01 1.00 -1.00
C LEU A 143 8.12 -0.02 -0.29
N ASN A 144 8.69 -1.12 0.20
CA ASN A 144 7.94 -2.13 0.95
C ASN A 144 7.31 -1.55 2.23
N VAL A 145 8.06 -0.69 2.94
CA VAL A 145 7.54 -0.03 4.15
C VAL A 145 6.39 0.91 3.81
N ILE A 146 6.54 1.73 2.75
CA ILE A 146 5.48 2.62 2.26
C ILE A 146 4.22 1.84 1.91
N VAL A 147 4.37 0.74 1.16
CA VAL A 147 3.26 -0.13 0.75
C VAL A 147 2.55 -0.73 1.97
N ALA A 148 3.31 -1.22 2.96
CA ALA A 148 2.75 -1.78 4.18
C ALA A 148 1.98 -0.74 5.01
N GLU A 149 2.56 0.45 5.22
CA GLU A 149 1.89 1.55 5.92
C GLU A 149 0.62 2.00 5.20
N ALA A 150 0.67 2.09 3.87
CA ALA A 150 -0.49 2.46 3.05
C ALA A 150 -1.61 1.41 3.13
N MET A 151 -1.28 0.11 3.15
CA MET A 151 -2.28 -0.95 3.37
C MET A 151 -2.93 -0.84 4.75
N ILE A 152 -2.15 -0.62 5.81
CA ILE A 152 -2.68 -0.46 7.17
C ILE A 152 -3.65 0.72 7.23
N GLU A 153 -3.19 1.92 6.84
CA GLU A 153 -4.01 3.13 6.91
C GLU A 153 -5.21 3.08 5.97
N GLY A 154 -5.02 2.57 4.74
CA GLY A 154 -6.08 2.48 3.74
C GLY A 154 -7.19 1.54 4.18
N ASN A 155 -6.84 0.37 4.73
CA ASN A 155 -7.81 -0.60 5.22
C ASN A 155 -8.56 -0.10 6.47
N GLU A 156 -7.85 0.53 7.42
CA GLU A 156 -8.47 1.12 8.61
C GLU A 156 -9.44 2.26 8.25
N THR A 157 -9.03 3.14 7.34
CA THR A 157 -9.86 4.25 6.85
C THR A 157 -11.09 3.73 6.13
N HIS A 158 -10.93 2.75 5.23
CA HIS A 158 -12.05 2.15 4.51
C HIS A 158 -13.06 1.49 5.44
N ALA A 159 -12.59 0.68 6.41
CA ALA A 159 -13.45 0.04 7.40
C ALA A 159 -14.24 1.08 8.22
N TRP A 160 -13.60 2.19 8.59
CA TRP A 160 -14.26 3.29 9.28
C TRP A 160 -15.34 3.96 8.42
N LEU A 161 -15.09 4.19 7.12
CA LEU A 161 -16.09 4.77 6.20
C LEU A 161 -17.33 3.90 6.06
N ILE A 162 -17.15 2.58 5.97
CA ILE A 162 -18.23 1.60 5.92
C ILE A 162 -19.02 1.61 7.25
N GLU A 163 -18.32 1.55 8.39
CA GLU A 163 -18.95 1.58 9.72
C GLU A 163 -19.80 2.86 9.91
N LYS A 164 -19.29 4.00 9.46
CA LYS A 164 -19.98 5.30 9.55
C LYS A 164 -20.99 5.54 8.44
N LYS A 165 -21.15 4.61 7.48
CA LYS A 165 -22.06 4.74 6.33
C LYS A 165 -21.86 6.05 5.56
N LEU A 166 -20.60 6.49 5.44
CA LEU A 166 -20.25 7.73 4.73
C LEU A 166 -20.17 7.56 3.21
N ILE A 167 -20.20 6.31 2.76
CA ILE A 167 -20.12 5.92 1.35
C ILE A 167 -21.25 4.93 1.04
N SER A 168 -21.82 5.05 -0.16
CA SER A 168 -22.91 4.20 -0.63
C SER A 168 -22.41 2.93 -1.32
N ASN A 169 -21.23 3.00 -1.92
CA ASN A 169 -20.56 1.90 -2.62
C ASN A 169 -19.25 1.56 -1.88
N PRO A 170 -18.95 0.27 -1.62
CA PRO A 170 -17.67 -0.12 -1.05
C PRO A 170 -16.47 0.15 -1.96
N TYR A 171 -16.67 0.36 -3.26
CA TYR A 171 -15.61 0.75 -4.20
C TYR A 171 -15.58 2.27 -4.34
N LEU A 172 -14.53 2.88 -3.79
CA LEU A 172 -14.35 4.33 -3.80
C LEU A 172 -13.89 4.82 -5.17
N SER A 173 -14.53 5.89 -5.67
CA SER A 173 -13.97 6.69 -6.75
C SER A 173 -12.70 7.43 -6.29
N THR A 174 -11.91 7.95 -7.23
CA THR A 174 -10.76 8.80 -6.91
C THR A 174 -11.18 10.01 -6.07
N GLU A 175 -12.28 10.66 -6.42
CA GLU A 175 -12.82 11.83 -5.70
C GLU A 175 -13.21 11.47 -4.26
N GLU A 176 -13.94 10.37 -4.05
CA GLU A 176 -14.34 9.93 -2.71
C GLU A 176 -13.12 9.56 -1.87
N ALA A 177 -12.14 8.87 -2.47
CA ALA A 177 -10.93 8.48 -1.78
C ALA A 177 -10.06 9.69 -1.38
N LEU A 178 -9.94 10.71 -2.24
CA LEU A 178 -9.26 11.97 -1.90
C LEU A 178 -10.01 12.73 -0.80
N LYS A 179 -11.35 12.81 -0.88
CA LYS A 179 -12.18 13.50 0.11
C LYS A 179 -12.10 12.87 1.49
N TYR A 180 -12.08 11.54 1.57
CA TYR A 180 -12.18 10.80 2.82
C TYR A 180 -10.87 10.19 3.33
N GLY A 181 -9.82 10.14 2.50
CA GLY A 181 -8.52 9.57 2.87
C GLY A 181 -7.72 10.40 3.87
N GLY A 182 -8.26 11.54 4.32
CA GLY A 182 -7.70 12.36 5.38
C GLY A 182 -6.63 13.34 4.92
N LYS A 183 -6.12 14.13 5.86
CA LYS A 183 -5.20 15.26 5.60
C LYS A 183 -3.89 14.85 4.92
N SER A 184 -3.52 13.57 5.01
CA SER A 184 -2.34 13.04 4.34
C SER A 184 -2.46 13.13 2.82
N LEU A 185 -3.67 13.09 2.27
CA LEU A 185 -3.92 13.15 0.82
C LEU A 185 -4.14 14.57 0.28
N ASP A 186 -4.27 15.60 1.14
CA ASP A 186 -4.54 17.00 0.73
C ASP A 186 -3.48 17.56 -0.25
N THR A 187 -2.28 16.97 -0.26
CA THR A 187 -1.19 17.38 -1.16
C THR A 187 -1.26 16.74 -2.55
N LEU A 188 -2.09 15.72 -2.75
CA LEU A 188 -2.32 15.13 -4.07
C LEU A 188 -3.42 15.91 -4.78
N LYS A 189 -3.14 16.33 -6.02
CA LYS A 189 -4.12 16.93 -6.91
C LYS A 189 -4.33 16.06 -8.13
N GLU A 190 -5.59 15.87 -8.48
CA GLU A 190 -5.94 15.31 -9.78
C GLU A 190 -5.60 16.34 -10.87
N TRP A 191 -4.83 15.89 -11.86
CA TRP A 191 -4.54 16.65 -13.07
C TRP A 191 -5.59 16.39 -14.13
N LYS A 192 -5.86 15.11 -14.42
CA LYS A 192 -6.82 14.70 -15.45
C LYS A 192 -7.51 13.40 -15.09
N PHE A 193 -8.76 13.30 -15.50
CA PHE A 193 -9.56 12.09 -15.39
C PHE A 193 -10.28 11.81 -16.71
N LYS A 194 -10.32 10.54 -17.12
CA LYS A 194 -11.12 10.12 -18.27
C LYS A 194 -11.60 8.67 -18.15
N ILE A 195 -12.84 8.46 -18.54
CA ILE A 195 -13.47 7.14 -18.71
C ILE A 195 -13.36 6.73 -20.17
N PHE A 196 -12.96 5.49 -20.40
CA PHE A 196 -12.87 4.86 -21.71
C PHE A 196 -13.88 3.72 -21.82
N LEU A 197 -14.65 3.70 -22.91
CA LEU A 197 -15.59 2.64 -23.27
C LEU A 197 -14.97 1.78 -24.39
N GLU A 198 -13.77 1.27 -24.13
CA GLU A 198 -12.91 0.56 -25.08
C GLU A 198 -12.33 -0.69 -24.42
N GLU A 199 -11.98 -1.71 -25.22
CA GLU A 199 -11.26 -2.88 -24.72
C GLU A 199 -9.88 -2.47 -24.21
N ILE A 200 -9.59 -2.83 -22.95
CA ILE A 200 -8.35 -2.40 -22.30
C ILE A 200 -7.10 -2.94 -22.99
N GLY A 201 -7.14 -4.19 -23.48
CA GLY A 201 -6.01 -4.86 -24.13
C GLY A 201 -5.54 -4.18 -25.42
N THR A 202 -6.41 -3.45 -26.11
CA THR A 202 -6.07 -2.79 -27.39
C THR A 202 -5.89 -1.28 -27.27
N SER A 203 -6.29 -0.68 -26.15
CA SER A 203 -6.37 0.78 -26.01
C SER A 203 -5.51 1.37 -24.91
N LEU A 204 -5.14 0.59 -23.89
CA LEU A 204 -4.51 1.10 -22.67
C LEU A 204 -3.21 1.88 -22.94
N CYS A 205 -2.23 1.25 -23.60
CA CYS A 205 -0.93 1.87 -23.88
C CYS A 205 -1.08 3.16 -24.69
N LYS A 206 -1.90 3.12 -25.75
CA LYS A 206 -2.21 4.29 -26.59
C LYS A 206 -2.79 5.45 -25.75
N ASN A 207 -3.75 5.15 -24.88
CA ASN A 207 -4.43 6.16 -24.08
C ASN A 207 -3.49 6.74 -23.02
N ILE A 208 -2.65 5.92 -22.37
CA ILE A 208 -1.60 6.41 -21.46
C ILE A 208 -0.63 7.33 -22.20
N ASN A 209 -0.11 6.92 -23.36
CA ASN A 209 0.83 7.70 -24.14
C ASN A 209 0.29 9.07 -24.57
N ALA A 210 -1.01 9.17 -24.87
CA ALA A 210 -1.64 10.45 -25.17
C ALA A 210 -1.56 11.43 -23.99
N PHE A 211 -1.78 10.95 -22.76
CA PHE A 211 -1.62 11.77 -21.55
C PHE A 211 -0.16 12.08 -21.25
N LEU A 212 0.75 11.10 -21.36
CA LEU A 212 2.17 11.32 -21.11
C LEU A 212 2.76 12.37 -22.07
N HIS A 213 2.40 12.29 -23.36
CA HIS A 213 2.83 13.28 -24.35
C HIS A 213 2.34 14.70 -24.02
N GLU A 214 1.18 14.84 -23.39
CA GLU A 214 0.71 16.13 -22.91
C GLU A 214 1.43 16.56 -21.64
N TRP A 215 1.60 15.66 -20.68
CA TRP A 215 2.27 15.92 -19.40
C TRP A 215 3.69 16.44 -19.60
N TYR A 216 4.48 15.74 -20.42
CA TYR A 216 5.90 16.08 -20.62
C TYR A 216 6.15 17.35 -21.44
N LYS A 217 5.10 18.03 -21.95
CA LYS A 217 5.24 19.37 -22.53
C LYS A 217 5.38 20.46 -21.47
N ALA A 218 4.72 20.28 -20.33
CA ALA A 218 4.71 21.24 -19.22
C ALA A 218 4.34 20.50 -17.91
N PRO A 219 5.28 19.73 -17.32
CA PRO A 219 4.98 18.93 -16.15
C PRO A 219 4.80 19.81 -14.90
N GLU A 220 3.75 19.56 -14.13
CA GLU A 220 3.51 20.24 -12.84
C GLU A 220 4.38 19.65 -11.70
N SER A 221 4.98 18.48 -11.91
CA SER A 221 5.82 17.77 -10.94
C SER A 221 6.76 16.78 -11.63
N HIS A 222 7.84 16.41 -10.92
CA HIS A 222 8.79 15.37 -11.33
C HIS A 222 8.23 13.94 -11.23
N ILE A 223 7.08 13.77 -10.57
CA ILE A 223 6.41 12.48 -10.42
C ILE A 223 4.98 12.63 -10.88
N LEU A 224 4.57 11.79 -11.82
CA LEU A 224 3.20 11.62 -12.22
C LEU A 224 2.70 10.26 -11.73
N PHE A 225 1.58 10.28 -11.02
CA PHE A 225 0.87 9.10 -10.59
C PHE A 225 -0.33 8.89 -11.51
N MET A 226 -0.61 7.64 -11.87
CA MET A 226 -1.81 7.29 -12.62
C MET A 226 -2.52 6.13 -11.94
N LEU A 227 -3.77 6.35 -11.55
CA LEU A 227 -4.67 5.28 -11.18
C LEU A 227 -5.29 4.70 -12.45
N LEU A 228 -5.20 3.38 -12.60
CA LEU A 228 -6.01 2.63 -13.56
C LEU A 228 -7.09 1.89 -12.80
N ILE A 229 -8.35 2.21 -13.12
CA ILE A 229 -9.53 1.67 -12.45
C ILE A 229 -10.33 0.83 -13.45
N THR A 230 -10.56 -0.44 -13.13
CA THR A 230 -11.42 -1.32 -13.93
C THR A 230 -11.97 -2.46 -13.09
N CYS A 231 -13.20 -2.90 -13.38
CA CYS A 231 -13.83 -4.05 -12.72
C CYS A 231 -13.74 -4.06 -11.17
N GLY A 232 -13.87 -2.88 -10.53
CA GLY A 232 -13.78 -2.74 -9.07
C GLY A 232 -12.36 -2.81 -8.50
N ARG A 233 -11.34 -2.73 -9.35
CA ARG A 233 -9.92 -2.76 -8.98
C ARG A 233 -9.26 -1.45 -9.37
N THR A 234 -8.39 -0.98 -8.50
CA THR A 234 -7.53 0.18 -8.73
C THR A 234 -6.09 -0.25 -8.59
N ILE A 235 -5.27 0.04 -9.60
CA ILE A 235 -3.81 -0.10 -9.54
C ILE A 235 -3.15 1.25 -9.75
N LEU A 236 -1.88 1.35 -9.36
CA LEU A 236 -1.08 2.58 -9.47
C LEU A 236 0.07 2.39 -10.46
N LEU A 237 0.18 3.29 -11.44
CA LEU A 237 1.40 3.48 -12.22
C LEU A 237 2.10 4.75 -11.73
N ILE A 238 3.43 4.67 -11.63
CA ILE A 238 4.30 5.73 -11.13
C ILE A 238 5.32 6.04 -12.23
N PHE A 239 5.27 7.26 -12.74
CA PHE A 239 6.21 7.79 -13.71
C PHE A 239 7.14 8.77 -13.01
N GLN A 240 8.44 8.48 -13.00
CA GLN A 240 9.49 9.33 -12.42
C GLN A 240 10.55 9.65 -13.48
N ASP A 241 11.40 10.63 -13.20
CA ASP A 241 12.55 11.00 -14.04
C ASP A 241 13.67 9.93 -14.08
N THR A 242 13.35 8.66 -13.81
CA THR A 242 14.26 7.50 -13.82
C THR A 242 14.26 6.73 -15.14
N TYR A 243 13.49 7.20 -16.14
CA TYR A 243 13.19 6.48 -17.40
C TYR A 243 12.50 5.12 -17.21
N LYS A 244 11.93 4.88 -16.04
CA LYS A 244 11.17 3.67 -15.73
C LYS A 244 9.77 4.00 -15.26
N VAL A 245 8.84 3.12 -15.59
CA VAL A 245 7.49 3.10 -15.05
C VAL A 245 7.39 1.96 -14.04
N THR A 246 6.84 2.25 -12.87
CA THR A 246 6.57 1.24 -11.83
C THR A 246 5.06 1.08 -11.68
N LEU A 247 4.56 -0.15 -11.80
CA LEU A 247 3.18 -0.54 -11.57
C LEU A 247 3.06 -1.24 -10.22
N PHE A 248 2.07 -0.86 -9.42
CA PHE A 248 1.75 -1.43 -8.13
C PHE A 248 0.29 -1.91 -8.12
N ASP A 249 0.10 -3.19 -7.79
CA ASP A 249 -1.21 -3.82 -7.61
C ASP A 249 -1.26 -4.48 -6.23
N SER A 250 -2.11 -3.95 -5.33
CA SER A 250 -2.25 -4.41 -3.94
C SER A 250 -3.06 -5.70 -3.75
N HIS A 251 -3.66 -6.24 -4.83
CA HIS A 251 -4.52 -7.42 -4.76
C HIS A 251 -3.73 -8.72 -4.60
N SER A 252 -4.42 -9.81 -4.27
CA SER A 252 -3.86 -11.17 -4.35
C SER A 252 -3.94 -11.70 -5.77
N HIS A 253 -2.91 -12.39 -6.23
CA HIS A 253 -2.81 -12.91 -7.59
C HIS A 253 -2.73 -14.43 -7.57
N SER A 254 -3.34 -15.08 -8.55
CA SER A 254 -3.25 -16.53 -8.69
C SER A 254 -3.12 -16.86 -10.17
N THR A 255 -1.96 -17.37 -10.56
CA THR A 255 -1.73 -17.80 -11.96
C THR A 255 -1.85 -19.31 -12.05
N VAL A 256 -1.99 -19.83 -13.27
CA VAL A 256 -1.99 -21.28 -13.53
C VAL A 256 -0.72 -21.96 -13.01
N ASN A 257 0.44 -21.28 -13.14
CA ASN A 257 1.74 -21.82 -12.77
C ASN A 257 2.11 -21.55 -11.29
N ASN A 258 1.46 -20.59 -10.65
CA ASN A 258 1.71 -20.21 -9.27
C ASN A 258 0.41 -19.83 -8.58
N ALA A 259 -0.17 -20.81 -7.88
CA ALA A 259 -1.31 -20.59 -7.00
C ALA A 259 -0.84 -19.82 -5.76
N ASN A 260 -1.53 -18.74 -5.43
CA ASN A 260 -1.28 -17.85 -4.29
C ASN A 260 0.01 -17.02 -4.40
N ARG A 261 -0.15 -15.81 -4.94
CA ARG A 261 0.81 -14.71 -4.86
C ARG A 261 0.14 -13.52 -4.16
N GLY A 262 0.97 -12.74 -3.49
CA GLY A 262 0.57 -11.52 -2.82
C GLY A 262 0.35 -10.37 -3.80
N LEU A 263 0.58 -9.15 -3.32
CA LEU A 263 0.63 -7.96 -4.17
C LEU A 263 1.72 -8.12 -5.25
N ALA A 264 1.57 -7.37 -6.33
CA ALA A 264 2.53 -7.34 -7.43
C ALA A 264 3.11 -5.95 -7.60
N ILE A 265 4.42 -5.88 -7.81
CA ILE A 265 5.09 -4.69 -8.33
C ILE A 265 5.74 -5.07 -9.64
N ALA A 266 5.48 -4.34 -10.71
CA ALA A 266 6.16 -4.53 -11.99
C ALA A 266 6.90 -3.26 -12.38
N GLN A 267 8.03 -3.40 -13.06
CA GLN A 267 8.83 -2.28 -13.50
C GLN A 267 9.35 -2.53 -14.91
N ALA A 268 9.25 -1.51 -15.76
CA ALA A 268 9.78 -1.54 -17.12
C ALA A 268 10.38 -0.17 -17.49
N PRO A 269 11.34 -0.13 -18.42
CA PRO A 269 11.70 1.11 -19.10
C PRO A 269 10.48 1.79 -19.73
N ILE A 270 10.46 3.13 -19.79
CA ILE A 270 9.30 3.87 -20.31
C ILE A 270 9.02 3.60 -21.80
N ASP A 271 10.05 3.30 -22.58
CA ASP A 271 9.94 2.88 -23.99
C ASP A 271 9.38 1.44 -24.14
N LYS A 272 9.25 0.70 -23.03
CA LYS A 272 8.61 -0.62 -22.93
C LYS A 272 7.26 -0.58 -22.20
N LEU A 273 6.62 0.59 -22.16
CA LEU A 273 5.28 0.75 -21.57
C LEU A 273 4.24 -0.17 -22.20
N GLU A 274 4.33 -0.44 -23.51
CA GLU A 274 3.45 -1.38 -24.20
C GLU A 274 3.53 -2.78 -23.59
N SER A 275 4.74 -3.30 -23.42
CA SER A 275 4.99 -4.61 -22.80
C SER A 275 4.48 -4.68 -21.36
N LEU A 276 4.58 -3.58 -20.59
CA LEU A 276 4.00 -3.50 -19.25
C LEU A 276 2.46 -3.54 -19.28
N CYS A 277 1.83 -2.84 -20.23
CA CYS A 277 0.38 -2.87 -20.42
C CYS A 277 -0.10 -4.26 -20.87
N ASP A 278 0.63 -4.90 -21.78
CA ASP A 278 0.34 -6.25 -22.27
C ASP A 278 0.46 -7.28 -21.14
N TRP A 279 1.52 -7.21 -20.34
CA TRP A 279 1.66 -8.05 -19.14
C TRP A 279 0.48 -7.86 -18.19
N TYR A 280 0.10 -6.62 -17.87
CA TYR A 280 -1.03 -6.39 -16.98
C TYR A 280 -2.35 -6.93 -17.56
N THR A 281 -2.61 -6.72 -18.84
CA THR A 281 -3.88 -7.15 -19.45
C THR A 281 -3.95 -8.67 -19.68
N GLN A 282 -2.86 -9.30 -20.12
CA GLN A 282 -2.82 -10.74 -20.38
C GLN A 282 -2.59 -11.54 -19.11
N ASP A 283 -1.57 -11.21 -18.32
CA ASP A 283 -1.19 -12.03 -17.16
C ASP A 283 -2.00 -11.70 -15.92
N VAL A 284 -2.28 -10.42 -15.65
CA VAL A 284 -3.04 -10.04 -14.46
C VAL A 284 -4.54 -10.15 -14.73
N LEU A 285 -5.10 -9.35 -15.64
CA LEU A 285 -6.56 -9.33 -15.84
C LEU A 285 -7.09 -10.66 -16.38
N LYS A 286 -6.52 -11.17 -17.47
CA LYS A 286 -7.01 -12.39 -18.10
C LYS A 286 -6.56 -13.65 -17.37
N ASN A 287 -5.26 -13.84 -17.11
CA ASN A 287 -4.79 -15.11 -16.54
C ASN A 287 -5.03 -15.22 -15.02
N CYS A 288 -4.94 -14.13 -14.24
CA CYS A 288 -5.22 -14.21 -12.80
C CYS A 288 -6.71 -14.11 -12.47
N TYR A 289 -7.48 -13.32 -13.23
CA TYR A 289 -8.85 -12.98 -12.85
C TYR A 289 -9.92 -13.34 -13.88
N ASN A 290 -9.53 -13.85 -15.06
CA ASN A 290 -10.44 -14.14 -16.16
C ASN A 290 -11.33 -12.93 -16.54
N ILE A 291 -10.74 -11.72 -16.49
CA ILE A 291 -11.39 -10.45 -16.80
C ILE A 291 -11.08 -10.05 -18.24
N GLN A 292 -12.14 -9.68 -18.98
CA GLN A 292 -12.06 -8.94 -20.24
C GLN A 292 -12.74 -7.59 -20.04
N ALA A 293 -11.96 -6.56 -19.76
CA ALA A 293 -12.49 -5.23 -19.48
C ALA A 293 -12.69 -4.42 -20.76
N ASN A 294 -13.93 -4.00 -21.02
CA ASN A 294 -14.33 -3.08 -22.10
C ASN A 294 -14.67 -1.67 -21.57
N LYS A 295 -14.38 -1.42 -20.29
CA LYS A 295 -14.50 -0.13 -19.64
C LYS A 295 -13.40 0.02 -18.60
N TYR A 296 -12.74 1.17 -18.59
CA TYR A 296 -11.77 1.52 -17.57
C TYR A 296 -11.66 3.04 -17.42
N GLU A 297 -11.04 3.47 -16.34
CA GLU A 297 -10.88 4.87 -15.98
C GLU A 297 -9.39 5.13 -15.71
N LEU A 298 -8.89 6.27 -16.18
CA LEU A 298 -7.56 6.76 -15.88
C LEU A 298 -7.69 8.06 -15.09
N ALA A 299 -7.13 8.10 -13.89
CA ALA A 299 -6.99 9.31 -13.09
C ALA A 299 -5.52 9.62 -12.88
N PHE A 300 -5.05 10.76 -13.37
CA PHE A 300 -3.68 11.22 -13.24
C PHE A 300 -3.58 12.22 -12.10
N LEU A 301 -2.62 11.99 -11.21
CA LEU A 301 -2.40 12.82 -10.03
C LEU A 301 -0.94 13.24 -9.93
N TYR A 302 -0.71 14.37 -9.29
CA TYR A 302 0.62 14.83 -8.91
C TYR A 302 0.55 15.40 -7.51
N SER A 303 1.71 15.55 -6.87
CA SER A 303 1.79 16.16 -5.55
C SER A 303 2.21 17.62 -5.67
N CYS A 304 1.45 18.52 -5.04
CA CYS A 304 1.86 19.89 -4.86
C CYS A 304 2.84 19.99 -3.69
N GLY A 305 4.06 20.45 -3.95
CA GLY A 305 5.00 20.80 -2.88
C GLY A 305 4.44 21.93 -2.01
N HIS A 306 4.70 21.90 -0.70
CA HIS A 306 4.42 23.05 0.19
C HIS A 306 5.23 24.30 -0.17
N SER A 307 6.20 24.19 -1.09
CA SER A 307 7.01 25.28 -1.63
C SER A 307 6.47 25.89 -2.92
N CYS A 308 5.34 25.42 -3.44
CA CYS A 308 4.60 26.22 -4.41
C CYS A 308 3.83 27.27 -3.61
N GLU A 309 4.38 28.48 -3.57
CA GLU A 309 3.57 29.69 -3.45
C GLU A 309 2.58 29.69 -4.62
N CYS A 310 1.48 28.92 -4.50
CA CYS A 310 0.31 29.10 -5.32
C CYS A 310 -0.31 30.44 -4.92
N HIS A 311 0.29 31.53 -5.40
CA HIS A 311 -0.34 32.83 -5.51
C HIS A 311 -1.47 32.72 -6.55
N SER A 312 -2.59 32.09 -6.17
CA SER A 312 -3.95 32.31 -6.69
C SER A 312 -4.83 31.08 -6.48
N CYS A 313 -5.31 30.83 -5.27
CA CYS A 313 -6.49 29.98 -5.06
C CYS A 313 -7.37 30.57 -3.95
N TYR A 314 -7.64 31.88 -4.03
CA TYR A 314 -8.86 32.50 -3.52
C TYR A 314 -9.21 33.68 -4.43
N LYS A 315 -10.51 33.82 -4.74
CA LYS A 315 -11.19 34.69 -5.72
C LYS A 315 -11.44 33.94 -7.05
N VAL A 316 -12.68 33.66 -7.45
CA VAL A 316 -13.95 34.40 -7.30
C VAL A 316 -15.06 33.49 -6.77
#